data_AF-A0A5N5W424-F1
#
_entry.id   AF-A0A5N5W424-F1
#
_cell.length_a   1.000
_cell.length_b   1.000
_cell.length_c   1.000
_cell.angle_alpha   90.00
_cell.angle_beta   90.00
_cell.angle_gamma   90.00
#
_symmetry.space_group_name_H-M   'P 1'
#
loop_
_entity.id
_entity.type
_entity.pdbx_description
1 polymer ?
#
loop_
_entity_poly.entity_id
_entity_poly.type
_entity_poly.pdbx_seq_one_letter_code
_entity_poly.pdbx_strand_id
1 'polypeptide(L)'
;MALLKGKGAMTGVNLIAKVYKNGVTKDGKSQYADIQLDARDPRGPEQTNLHLKSDRVQGENGKVRYNHGTPYSTGQMEEIVKAAGPNAEPILDKGGNEVGIIYGFKGNVIPATRGTGLVVNTKSVKASEFKVDDKTLNNQFASMRTAREAQTAAREARAQNSAPEAEQEQAVEVDEPAVG
;
A
#
# COMPACT_ATOMS: atom_id res chain seq x y z
N MET A 1 0.56 4.63 -0.50
CA MET A 1 1.43 3.46 -0.28
C MET A 1 1.27 2.98 1.14
N ALA A 2 1.63 1.73 1.43
CA ALA A 2 1.63 1.15 2.77
C ALA A 2 2.66 1.85 3.67
N LEU A 3 2.27 2.11 4.91
CA LEU A 3 3.07 2.79 5.92
C LEU A 3 3.54 1.79 6.98
N LEU A 4 4.76 1.30 6.84
CA LEU A 4 5.38 0.40 7.81
C LEU A 4 6.35 1.20 8.70
N LYS A 5 5.89 1.55 9.91
CA LYS A 5 6.64 2.39 10.87
C LYS A 5 6.96 1.59 12.14
N GLY A 6 8.14 1.84 12.70
CA GLY A 6 8.60 1.21 13.94
C GLY A 6 9.63 0.10 13.74
N LYS A 7 10.32 -0.25 14.84
CA LYS A 7 11.36 -1.30 14.84
C LYS A 7 10.74 -2.65 14.48
N GLY A 8 11.28 -3.31 13.46
CA GLY A 8 10.79 -4.61 12.98
C GLY A 8 9.58 -4.56 12.05
N ALA A 9 8.98 -3.39 11.79
CA ALA A 9 7.81 -3.25 10.92
C ALA A 9 8.09 -3.57 9.44
N MET A 10 9.36 -3.59 9.04
CA MET A 10 9.79 -3.91 7.67
C MET A 10 10.29 -5.36 7.51
N THR A 11 10.29 -6.15 8.58
CA THR A 11 10.77 -7.54 8.54
C THR A 11 9.62 -8.53 8.60
N GLY A 12 9.74 -9.63 7.85
CA GLY A 12 8.77 -10.73 7.84
C GLY A 12 7.35 -10.26 7.53
N VAL A 13 7.19 -9.39 6.55
CA VAL A 13 5.89 -8.88 6.10
C VAL A 13 5.24 -9.93 5.19
N ASN A 14 3.96 -10.25 5.40
CA ASN A 14 3.20 -11.06 4.44
C ASN A 14 2.77 -10.18 3.26
N LEU A 15 3.08 -10.64 2.05
CA LEU A 15 3.01 -9.86 0.83
C LEU A 15 2.31 -10.62 -0.29
N ILE A 16 1.75 -9.85 -1.21
CA ILE A 16 1.12 -10.34 -2.42
C ILE A 16 1.78 -9.65 -3.61
N ALA A 17 2.34 -10.44 -4.54
CA ALA A 17 2.88 -9.94 -5.80
C ALA A 17 1.84 -10.14 -6.90
N LYS A 18 1.39 -9.05 -7.51
CA LYS A 18 0.61 -9.10 -8.75
C LYS A 18 1.53 -8.92 -9.93
N VAL A 19 1.60 -9.92 -10.79
CA VAL A 19 2.52 -9.98 -11.92
C VAL A 19 1.71 -10.17 -13.19
N TYR A 20 1.65 -9.14 -14.03
CA TYR A 20 0.92 -9.19 -15.29
C TYR A 20 1.80 -9.75 -16.41
N LYS A 21 1.20 -10.50 -17.34
CA LYS A 21 1.91 -11.13 -18.48
C LYS A 21 2.58 -10.08 -19.38
N ASN A 22 1.96 -8.91 -19.53
CA ASN A 22 2.48 -7.77 -20.30
C ASN A 22 3.44 -6.87 -19.50
N GLY A 23 3.80 -7.26 -18.27
CA GLY A 23 4.67 -6.49 -17.38
C GLY A 23 6.17 -6.62 -17.66
N VAL A 24 6.58 -7.36 -18.70
CA VAL A 24 8.00 -7.56 -19.03
C VAL A 24 8.54 -6.33 -19.76
N THR A 25 9.76 -5.89 -19.41
CA THR A 25 10.43 -4.78 -20.11
C THR A 25 10.77 -5.15 -21.54
N LYS A 26 10.90 -4.16 -22.43
CA LYS A 26 11.20 -4.39 -23.86
C LYS A 26 12.49 -5.19 -24.09
N ASP A 27 13.46 -5.08 -23.19
CA ASP A 27 14.72 -5.81 -23.22
C ASP A 27 14.65 -7.20 -22.56
N GLY A 28 13.50 -7.58 -21.99
CA GLY A 28 13.29 -8.87 -21.32
C GLY A 28 14.03 -9.05 -20.00
N LYS A 29 14.78 -8.05 -19.53
CA LYS A 29 15.66 -8.17 -18.36
C LYS A 29 14.96 -8.00 -17.03
N SER A 30 13.76 -7.43 -17.03
CA SER A 30 13.00 -7.17 -15.83
C SER A 30 11.51 -7.34 -16.06
N GLN A 31 10.80 -7.64 -15.00
CA GLN A 31 9.35 -7.72 -14.97
C GLN A 31 8.81 -6.81 -13.88
N TYR A 32 7.79 -6.05 -14.21
CA TYR A 32 7.09 -5.22 -13.25
C TYR A 32 6.14 -6.08 -12.41
N ALA A 33 6.27 -5.94 -11.09
CA ALA A 33 5.33 -6.50 -10.13
C ALA A 33 4.74 -5.38 -9.27
N ASP A 34 3.42 -5.41 -9.09
CA ASP A 34 2.71 -4.60 -8.09
C ASP A 34 2.69 -5.40 -6.79
N ILE A 35 3.50 -5.00 -5.82
CA ILE A 35 3.60 -5.66 -4.52
C ILE A 35 2.74 -4.93 -3.50
N GLN A 36 1.92 -5.71 -2.78
CA GLN A 36 1.04 -5.23 -1.74
C GLN A 36 1.33 -5.94 -0.42
N LEU A 37 1.08 -5.23 0.68
CA LEU A 37 0.87 -5.83 1.99
C LEU A 37 -0.39 -6.69 1.94
N ASP A 38 -0.34 -7.94 2.41
CA ASP A 38 -1.55 -8.75 2.57
C ASP A 38 -2.45 -8.09 3.65
N ALA A 39 -3.73 -7.87 3.37
CA ALA A 39 -4.69 -7.27 4.30
C ALA A 39 -4.83 -8.06 5.61
N ARG A 40 -4.50 -9.36 5.57
CA ARG A 40 -4.51 -10.25 6.75
C ARG A 40 -3.24 -10.11 7.59
N ASP A 41 -2.19 -9.50 7.06
CA ASP A 41 -1.03 -9.14 7.86
C ASP A 41 -1.48 -8.16 8.96
N PRO A 42 -1.02 -8.30 10.22
CA PRO A 42 -1.41 -7.40 11.30
C PRO A 42 -1.19 -5.91 11.00
N ARG A 43 -0.31 -5.57 10.04
CA ARG A 43 0.00 -4.21 9.63
C ARG A 43 -0.97 -3.66 8.57
N GLY A 44 -1.86 -4.50 8.04
CA GLY A 44 -2.75 -4.24 6.91
C GLY A 44 -4.05 -3.49 7.22
N PRO A 45 -4.86 -3.90 8.23
CA PRO A 45 -6.24 -3.42 8.40
C PRO A 45 -6.44 -1.90 8.51
N GLU A 46 -5.46 -1.16 9.03
CA GLU A 46 -5.55 0.30 9.18
C GLU A 46 -5.01 1.07 7.95
N GLN A 47 -4.49 0.37 6.94
CA GLN A 47 -3.87 0.99 5.77
C GLN A 47 -4.92 1.34 4.72
N THR A 48 -5.05 2.63 4.40
CA THR A 48 -5.91 3.08 3.29
C THR A 48 -5.34 2.78 1.90
N ASN A 49 -4.09 2.28 1.85
CA ASN A 49 -3.39 1.87 0.64
C ASN A 49 -2.36 0.78 0.99
N LEU A 50 -2.56 -0.43 0.47
CA LEU A 50 -1.70 -1.60 0.75
C LEU A 50 -0.50 -1.72 -0.19
N HIS A 51 -0.44 -0.94 -1.28
CA HIS A 51 0.66 -1.02 -2.24
C HIS A 51 1.97 -0.53 -1.61
N LEU A 52 3.06 -1.29 -1.77
CA LEU A 52 4.38 -0.89 -1.28
C LEU A 52 4.91 0.36 -2.00
N LYS A 53 4.50 0.54 -3.26
CA LYS A 53 4.90 1.66 -4.12
C LYS A 53 3.68 2.38 -4.67
N SER A 54 3.76 3.70 -4.84
CA SER A 54 2.65 4.51 -5.35
C SER A 54 3.15 5.83 -5.91
N ASP A 55 3.83 5.78 -7.06
CA ASP A 55 4.35 6.97 -7.72
C ASP A 55 3.26 7.70 -8.51
N ARG A 56 3.21 9.02 -8.44
CA ARG A 56 2.32 9.85 -9.27
C ARG A 56 2.86 9.91 -10.70
N VAL A 57 1.99 9.65 -11.66
CA VAL A 57 2.30 9.73 -13.09
C VAL A 57 1.25 10.58 -13.79
N GLN A 58 1.67 11.44 -14.71
CA GLN A 58 0.73 12.20 -15.53
C GLN A 58 0.25 11.32 -16.68
N GLY A 59 -1.06 11.09 -16.75
CA GLY A 59 -1.66 10.41 -17.88
C GLY A 59 -1.67 11.29 -19.13
N GLU A 60 -1.82 10.67 -20.30
CA GLU A 60 -1.93 11.37 -21.60
C GLU A 60 -3.10 12.38 -21.64
N ASN A 61 -4.12 12.15 -20.82
CA ASN A 61 -5.27 13.04 -20.65
C ASN A 61 -5.06 14.13 -19.57
N GLY A 62 -3.82 14.34 -19.12
CA GLY A 62 -3.47 15.28 -18.06
C GLY A 62 -3.89 14.86 -16.65
N LYS A 63 -4.65 13.77 -16.48
CA LYS A 63 -5.09 13.29 -15.16
C LYS A 63 -3.95 12.56 -14.45
N VAL A 64 -3.77 12.84 -13.17
CA VAL A 64 -2.82 12.12 -12.33
C VAL A 64 -3.31 10.68 -12.15
N ARG A 65 -2.44 9.73 -12.50
CA ARG A 65 -2.57 8.31 -12.20
C ARG A 65 -1.50 7.90 -11.20
N TYR A 66 -1.65 6.72 -10.61
CA TYR A 66 -0.66 6.15 -9.71
C TYR A 66 -0.07 4.87 -10.32
N ASN A 67 1.25 4.77 -10.34
CA ASN A 67 1.96 3.56 -10.71
C ASN A 67 2.45 2.83 -9.46
N HIS A 68 2.01 1.59 -9.31
CA HIS A 68 2.38 0.69 -8.21
C HIS A 68 3.44 -0.34 -8.63
N GLY A 69 3.74 -0.43 -9.93
CA GLY A 69 4.69 -1.38 -10.48
C GLY A 69 6.13 -1.06 -10.08
N THR A 70 6.82 -2.10 -9.62
CA THR A 70 8.27 -2.07 -9.35
C THR A 70 8.95 -3.07 -10.28
N PRO A 71 10.01 -2.67 -11.00
CA PRO A 71 10.76 -3.60 -11.82
C PRO A 71 11.63 -4.50 -10.94
N TYR A 72 11.54 -5.80 -11.17
CA TYR A 72 12.42 -6.81 -10.59
C TYR A 72 13.15 -7.52 -11.74
N SER A 73 14.43 -7.84 -11.56
CA SER A 73 15.14 -8.67 -12.53
C SER A 73 14.56 -10.09 -12.58
N THR A 74 14.85 -10.83 -13.65
CA THR A 74 14.39 -12.23 -13.79
C THR A 74 14.74 -13.08 -12.57
N GLY A 75 15.99 -13.03 -12.10
CA GLY A 75 16.39 -13.77 -10.90
C GLY A 75 15.69 -13.30 -9.61
N GLN A 76 15.37 -12.01 -9.49
CA GLN A 76 14.57 -11.51 -8.36
C GLN A 76 13.14 -12.03 -8.39
N MET A 77 12.54 -12.12 -9.58
CA MET A 77 11.21 -12.70 -9.76
C MET A 77 11.20 -14.20 -9.50
N GLU A 78 12.21 -14.93 -9.95
CA GLU A 78 12.37 -16.36 -9.67
C GLU A 78 12.41 -16.66 -8.18
N GLU A 79 13.12 -15.84 -7.38
CA GLU A 79 13.12 -15.99 -5.92
C GLU A 79 11.72 -15.78 -5.31
N ILE A 80 10.96 -14.80 -5.79
CA ILE A 80 9.58 -14.56 -5.33
C ILE A 80 8.68 -15.75 -5.70
N VAL A 81 8.74 -16.22 -6.94
CA VAL A 81 7.94 -17.36 -7.42
C VAL A 81 8.30 -18.63 -6.66
N LYS A 82 9.59 -18.88 -6.44
CA LYS A 82 10.09 -20.02 -5.68
C LYS A 82 9.63 -19.96 -4.22
N ALA A 83 9.66 -18.78 -3.60
CA ALA A 83 9.20 -18.60 -2.23
C ALA A 83 7.68 -18.78 -2.10
N ALA A 84 6.89 -18.34 -3.08
CA ALA A 84 5.45 -18.58 -3.11
C ALA A 84 5.11 -20.06 -3.34
N GLY A 85 5.89 -20.76 -4.18
CA GLY A 85 5.65 -22.16 -4.50
C GLY A 85 4.24 -22.36 -5.09
N PRO A 86 3.41 -23.27 -4.53
CA PRO A 86 2.04 -23.47 -5.00
C PRO A 86 1.07 -22.36 -4.55
N ASN A 87 1.52 -21.39 -3.75
CA ASN A 87 0.69 -20.29 -3.27
C ASN A 87 0.53 -19.19 -4.34
N ALA A 88 -0.12 -19.56 -5.44
CA ALA A 88 -0.32 -18.69 -6.59
C ALA A 88 -1.73 -18.86 -7.16
N GLU A 89 -2.29 -17.76 -7.68
CA GLU A 89 -3.63 -17.74 -8.28
C GLU A 89 -3.62 -16.91 -9.57
N PRO A 90 -4.27 -17.34 -10.66
CA PRO A 90 -4.40 -16.55 -11.86
C PRO A 90 -5.20 -15.26 -11.64
N ILE A 91 -4.75 -14.17 -12.25
CA ILE A 91 -5.53 -12.94 -12.42
C ILE A 91 -6.31 -13.08 -13.72
N LEU A 92 -7.62 -13.14 -13.62
CA LEU A 92 -8.51 -13.22 -14.78
C LEU A 92 -9.05 -11.84 -15.16
N ASP A 93 -9.20 -11.59 -16.45
CA ASP A 93 -9.97 -10.45 -16.97
C ASP A 93 -11.49 -10.73 -16.91
N LYS A 94 -12.30 -9.76 -17.36
CA LYS A 94 -13.76 -9.90 -17.40
C LYS A 94 -14.25 -11.03 -18.32
N GLY A 95 -13.42 -11.45 -19.28
CA GLY A 95 -13.69 -12.54 -20.20
C GLY A 95 -13.20 -13.90 -19.67
N GLY A 96 -12.63 -13.96 -18.46
CA GLY A 96 -12.07 -15.18 -17.90
C GLY A 96 -10.67 -15.53 -18.43
N ASN A 97 -10.03 -14.65 -19.20
CA ASN A 97 -8.68 -14.90 -19.70
C ASN A 97 -7.65 -14.54 -18.63
N GLU A 98 -6.65 -15.40 -18.46
CA GLU A 98 -5.56 -15.14 -17.54
C GLU A 98 -4.62 -14.04 -18.07
N VAL A 99 -4.62 -12.90 -17.38
CA VAL A 99 -3.81 -11.70 -17.70
C VAL A 99 -2.59 -11.55 -16.79
N GLY A 100 -2.48 -12.38 -15.75
CA GLY A 100 -1.37 -12.35 -14.81
C GLY A 100 -1.50 -13.42 -13.73
N ILE A 101 -0.58 -13.40 -12.77
CA ILE A 101 -0.56 -14.31 -11.63
C ILE A 101 -0.34 -13.50 -10.35
N ILE A 102 -1.02 -13.92 -9.29
CA ILE A 102 -0.83 -13.47 -7.92
C ILE A 102 0.04 -14.47 -7.21
N TYR A 103 1.10 -14.02 -6.53
CA TYR A 103 1.93 -14.87 -5.68
C TYR A 103 1.86 -14.40 -4.22
N GLY A 104 1.59 -15.33 -3.30
CA GLY A 104 1.62 -15.04 -1.87
C GLY A 104 2.94 -15.48 -1.25
N PHE A 105 3.70 -14.53 -0.70
CA PHE A 105 5.00 -14.79 -0.09
C PHE A 105 5.22 -13.90 1.14
N LYS A 106 6.22 -14.21 1.94
CA LYS A 106 6.65 -13.41 3.10
C LYS A 106 8.06 -12.89 2.85
N GLY A 107 8.36 -11.67 3.25
CA GLY A 107 9.71 -11.13 3.06
C GLY A 107 9.98 -9.85 3.84
N ASN A 108 11.25 -9.46 3.87
CA ASN A 108 11.61 -8.13 4.35
C ASN A 108 11.42 -7.12 3.22
N VAL A 109 11.05 -5.90 3.58
CA VAL A 109 10.97 -4.77 2.66
C VAL A 109 12.01 -3.73 3.02
N ILE A 110 12.46 -3.00 2.03
CA ILE A 110 13.46 -1.93 2.18
C ILE A 110 12.98 -0.70 1.42
N PRO A 111 13.42 0.51 1.81
CA PRO A 111 13.19 1.71 1.01
C PRO A 111 13.66 1.50 -0.44
N ALA A 112 12.85 1.94 -1.39
CA ALA A 112 13.24 1.92 -2.79
C ALA A 112 14.48 2.81 -2.99
N THR A 113 15.48 2.31 -3.72
CA THR A 113 16.66 3.12 -4.09
C THR A 113 16.34 4.15 -5.17
N ARG A 114 15.22 3.97 -5.88
CA ARG A 114 14.71 4.88 -6.91
C ARG A 114 13.20 5.08 -6.74
N GLY A 115 12.76 6.33 -6.77
CA GLY A 115 11.35 6.70 -6.61
C GLY A 115 10.89 6.68 -5.14
N THR A 116 9.58 6.58 -4.92
CA THR A 116 9.00 6.57 -3.58
C THR A 116 8.50 5.19 -3.19
N GLY A 117 8.48 4.90 -1.88
CA GLY A 117 7.91 3.67 -1.33
C GLY A 117 8.93 2.60 -0.97
N LEU A 118 8.44 1.36 -0.91
CA LEU A 118 9.17 0.19 -0.45
C LEU A 118 9.29 -0.84 -1.58
N VAL A 119 10.36 -1.62 -1.54
CA VAL A 119 10.60 -2.76 -2.42
C VAL A 119 10.93 -3.99 -1.59
N VAL A 120 10.70 -5.16 -2.14
CA VAL A 120 11.01 -6.43 -1.46
C VAL A 120 12.50 -6.70 -1.51
N ASN A 121 13.09 -7.07 -0.38
CA ASN A 121 14.40 -7.70 -0.35
C ASN A 121 14.24 -9.19 -0.71
N THR A 122 14.40 -9.51 -1.99
CA THR A 122 14.20 -10.86 -2.53
C THR A 122 15.15 -11.91 -1.94
N LYS A 123 16.25 -11.51 -1.30
CA LYS A 123 17.14 -12.44 -0.58
C LYS A 123 16.55 -12.96 0.73
N SER A 124 15.43 -12.41 1.18
CA SER A 124 14.79 -12.73 2.45
C SER A 124 13.40 -13.35 2.29
N VAL A 125 13.00 -13.68 1.06
CA VAL A 125 11.66 -14.18 0.77
C VAL A 125 11.48 -15.64 1.18
N LYS A 126 10.28 -15.95 1.67
CA LYS A 126 9.84 -17.26 2.16
C LYS A 126 8.36 -17.44 1.81
N ALA A 127 7.82 -18.64 2.05
CA ALA A 127 6.40 -18.89 1.92
C ALA A 127 5.59 -17.95 2.82
N SER A 128 4.45 -17.46 2.29
CA SER A 128 3.47 -16.70 3.07
C SER A 128 2.81 -17.59 4.12
N GLU A 129 2.38 -16.98 5.22
CA GLU A 129 1.52 -17.62 6.21
C GLU A 129 0.06 -17.72 5.72
N PHE A 130 -0.30 -16.93 4.70
CA PHE A 130 -1.63 -16.88 4.15
C PHE A 130 -1.69 -17.42 2.72
N LYS A 131 -2.70 -18.24 2.45
CA LYS A 131 -2.99 -18.71 1.10
C LYS A 131 -3.65 -17.63 0.25
N VAL A 132 -3.26 -17.58 -1.01
CA VAL A 132 -3.88 -16.79 -2.06
C VAL A 132 -4.97 -17.65 -2.71
N ASP A 133 -6.08 -17.00 -3.02
CA ASP A 133 -7.28 -17.55 -3.64
C ASP A 133 -7.98 -16.49 -4.49
N ASP A 134 -9.07 -16.89 -5.14
CA ASP A 134 -9.94 -16.05 -5.98
C ASP A 134 -10.50 -14.82 -5.24
N LYS A 135 -10.63 -14.89 -3.90
CA LYS A 135 -11.15 -13.81 -3.05
C LYS A 135 -10.07 -12.85 -2.58
N THR A 136 -8.80 -13.21 -2.74
CA THR A 136 -7.69 -12.47 -2.15
C THR A 136 -7.66 -11.01 -2.60
N LEU A 137 -7.81 -10.72 -3.90
CA LEU A 137 -7.86 -9.32 -4.37
C LEU A 137 -9.09 -8.57 -3.84
N ASN A 138 -10.25 -9.22 -3.78
CA ASN A 138 -11.46 -8.60 -3.23
C ASN A 138 -11.28 -8.24 -1.75
N ASN A 139 -10.60 -9.11 -0.99
CA ASN A 139 -10.26 -8.85 0.41
C ASN A 139 -9.31 -7.65 0.55
N GLN A 140 -8.31 -7.52 -0.34
CA GLN A 140 -7.43 -6.35 -0.37
C GLN A 140 -8.22 -5.05 -0.58
N PHE A 141 -9.14 -5.05 -1.55
CA PHE A 141 -9.98 -3.89 -1.83
C PHE A 141 -10.94 -3.56 -0.69
N ALA A 142 -11.57 -4.58 -0.10
CA ALA A 142 -12.48 -4.42 1.02
C ALA A 142 -11.75 -3.83 2.24
N SER A 143 -10.58 -4.35 2.60
CA SER A 143 -9.76 -3.84 3.69
C SER A 143 -9.39 -2.35 3.49
N MET A 144 -8.89 -1.99 2.32
CA MET A 144 -8.56 -0.59 2.02
C MET A 144 -9.79 0.33 2.06
N ARG A 145 -10.97 -0.17 1.65
CA ARG A 145 -12.22 0.59 1.72
C ARG A 145 -12.63 0.85 3.16
N THR A 146 -12.66 -0.21 3.98
CA THR A 146 -12.98 -0.10 5.41
C THR A 146 -12.03 0.86 6.13
N ALA A 147 -10.72 0.78 5.85
CA ALA A 147 -9.74 1.70 6.42
C ALA A 147 -10.00 3.16 6.03
N ARG A 148 -10.42 3.42 4.78
CA ARG A 148 -10.77 4.78 4.32
C ARG A 148 -12.03 5.30 5.00
N GLU A 149 -13.08 4.48 5.08
CA GLU A 149 -14.33 4.84 5.74
C GLU A 149 -14.08 5.17 7.22
N ALA A 150 -13.31 4.33 7.93
CA ALA A 150 -12.91 4.59 9.32
C ALA A 150 -12.09 5.87 9.47
N GLN A 151 -11.14 6.13 8.55
CA GLN A 151 -10.35 7.36 8.58
C GLN A 151 -11.20 8.62 8.31
N THR A 152 -12.16 8.55 7.39
CA THR A 152 -13.08 9.65 7.10
C THR A 152 -13.95 9.93 8.33
N ALA A 153 -14.57 8.90 8.91
CA ALA A 153 -15.40 9.05 10.12
C ALA A 153 -14.60 9.63 11.30
N ALA A 154 -13.35 9.19 11.51
CA ALA A 154 -12.49 9.74 12.55
C ALA A 154 -12.12 11.22 12.31
N ARG A 155 -11.95 11.65 11.04
CA ARG A 155 -11.72 13.05 10.70
C ARG A 155 -12.96 13.90 10.92
N GLU A 156 -14.13 13.40 10.53
CA GLU A 156 -15.41 14.09 10.74
C GLU A 156 -15.72 14.26 12.23
N ALA A 157 -15.55 13.21 13.04
CA ALA A 157 -15.73 13.28 14.49
C ALA A 157 -14.75 14.26 15.16
N ARG A 158 -13.49 14.31 14.70
CA ARG A 158 -12.52 15.31 15.18
C ARG A 158 -12.91 16.73 14.75
N ALA A 159 -13.39 16.92 13.52
CA ALA A 159 -13.82 18.23 13.05
C ALA A 159 -15.06 18.75 13.80
N GLN A 160 -15.99 17.86 14.17
CA GLN A 160 -17.17 18.20 14.97
C GLN A 160 -16.82 18.52 16.44
N ASN A 161 -15.78 17.89 16.99
CA ASN A 161 -15.29 18.18 18.36
C ASN A 161 -14.30 19.36 18.43
N SER A 162 -13.93 20.00 17.31
CA SER A 162 -12.86 21.02 17.27
C SER A 162 -13.32 22.42 16.82
N ALA A 163 -14.58 22.82 17.04
CA ALA A 163 -15.00 24.22 16.84
C ALA A 163 -16.07 24.69 17.85
N PRO A 164 -15.92 25.85 18.53
CA PRO A 164 -14.69 26.54 18.97
C PRO A 164 -14.69 26.86 20.50
N GLU A 165 -13.56 26.64 21.18
CA GLU A 165 -13.27 27.22 22.52
C GLU A 165 -12.44 28.53 22.40
N ALA A 166 -12.60 29.26 21.29
CA ALA A 166 -11.81 30.44 20.95
C ALA A 166 -12.53 31.78 21.22
N GLU A 167 -13.47 31.84 22.17
CA GLU A 167 -14.23 33.07 22.46
C GLU A 167 -14.27 33.51 23.93
N GLN A 168 -13.45 32.95 24.83
CA GLN A 168 -13.49 33.32 26.26
C GLN A 168 -12.28 34.06 26.84
N GLU A 169 -11.22 34.36 26.09
CA GLU A 169 -10.04 35.07 26.64
C GLU A 169 -9.91 36.55 26.24
N GLN A 170 -10.87 37.14 25.51
CA GLN A 170 -10.75 38.55 25.05
C GLN A 170 -11.62 39.59 25.78
N ALA A 171 -12.20 39.27 26.94
CA ALA A 171 -13.07 40.20 27.68
C ALA A 171 -12.44 40.82 28.96
N VAL A 172 -11.12 40.75 29.16
CA VAL A 172 -10.46 41.34 30.34
C VAL A 172 -9.38 42.34 29.95
N GLU A 173 -9.65 43.27 29.03
CA GLU A 173 -8.75 44.42 28.84
C GLU A 173 -9.44 45.62 28.18
N VAL A 174 -10.39 46.28 28.86
CA VAL A 174 -10.53 47.76 28.81
C VAL A 174 -11.39 48.22 30.01
N ASP A 175 -10.79 48.96 30.96
CA ASP A 175 -11.16 50.36 31.29
C ASP A 175 -10.72 50.73 32.71
N GLU A 176 -9.47 51.17 32.86
CA GLU A 176 -9.10 52.17 33.87
C GLU A 176 -8.27 53.26 33.17
N PRO A 177 -8.78 54.49 33.07
CA PRO A 177 -7.94 55.66 33.06
C PRO A 177 -7.96 56.32 34.43
N ALA A 178 -6.75 56.50 34.95
CA ALA A 178 -6.41 57.31 36.11
C ALA A 178 -7.03 58.72 36.05
N VAL A 179 -7.50 59.20 37.19
CA VAL A 179 -7.64 60.64 37.45
C VAL A 179 -6.86 60.94 38.73
N GLY A 180 -5.92 61.88 38.61
CA GLY A 180 -5.10 62.38 39.70
C GLY A 180 -5.81 63.36 40.63
#